data_AF-A0A815QEK4-F1
#
_entry.id   AF-A0A815QEK4-F1
#
_cell.length_a   1.000
_cell.length_b   1.000
_cell.length_c   1.000
_cell.angle_alpha   90.00
_cell.angle_beta   90.00
_cell.angle_gamma   90.00
#
_symmetry.space_group_name_H-M   'P 1'
#
loop_
_entity.id
_entity.type
_entity.pdbx_description
1 polymer ?
#
loop_
_entity_poly.entity_id
_entity_poly.type
_entity_poly.pdbx_seq_one_letter_code
_entity_poly.pdbx_strand_id
1 'polypeptide(L)'
;SLYNKQTLAKAAKKVLRVLPTDPDKQHQILTRVGQNLGLFPTPTPHRQQAAIPMDVIQKVQDFYKNDNISWQAPGKRDYVTVRENGTRIKYQKRFLLFNIREVHQLFIQDNSGINILFNRYNLIRI
;
A
#
# COMPACT_ATOMS: atom_id res chain seq x y z
N SER A 1 33.94 19.79 -29.02
CA SER A 1 32.87 20.70 -28.54
C SER A 1 33.44 21.54 -27.40
N LEU A 2 33.72 22.82 -27.65
CA LEU A 2 34.43 23.71 -26.72
C LEU A 2 33.48 24.19 -25.62
N TYR A 3 33.40 23.39 -24.57
CA TYR A 3 32.61 23.69 -23.38
C TYR A 3 33.46 24.51 -22.41
N ASN A 4 33.30 25.84 -22.39
CA ASN A 4 34.04 26.72 -21.49
C ASN A 4 33.48 26.60 -20.05
N LYS A 5 34.35 26.36 -19.06
CA LYS A 5 33.96 26.27 -17.64
C LYS A 5 33.20 27.51 -17.15
N GLN A 6 33.58 28.70 -17.67
CA GLN A 6 32.94 29.96 -17.33
C GLN A 6 31.50 30.06 -17.85
N THR A 7 31.20 29.47 -19.02
CA THR A 7 29.84 29.48 -19.58
C THR A 7 28.91 28.52 -18.84
N LEU A 8 29.41 27.35 -18.40
CA LEU A 8 28.65 26.45 -17.51
C LEU A 8 28.28 27.14 -16.20
N ALA A 9 29.26 27.81 -15.56
CA ALA A 9 29.03 28.45 -14.27
C ALA A 9 27.96 29.54 -14.34
N LYS A 10 27.96 30.33 -15.44
CA LYS A 10 26.92 31.34 -15.70
C LYS A 10 25.55 30.70 -15.91
N ALA A 11 25.48 29.59 -16.66
CA ALA A 11 24.24 28.86 -16.90
C ALA A 11 23.67 28.26 -15.60
N ALA A 12 24.50 27.59 -14.79
CA ALA A 12 24.10 27.02 -13.51
C ALA A 12 23.57 28.10 -12.55
N LYS A 13 24.24 29.26 -12.46
CA LYS A 13 23.79 30.39 -11.65
C LYS A 13 22.43 30.94 -12.09
N LYS A 14 22.16 30.94 -13.40
CA LYS A 14 20.85 31.37 -13.93
C LYS A 14 19.76 30.38 -13.54
N VAL A 15 20.02 29.07 -13.60
CA VAL A 15 19.08 28.03 -13.20
C VAL A 15 18.77 28.11 -11.71
N LEU A 16 19.78 28.23 -10.85
CA LEU A 16 19.60 28.35 -9.39
C LEU A 16 18.78 29.58 -8.97
N ARG A 17 18.83 30.67 -9.74
CA ARG A 17 18.02 31.88 -9.47
C ARG A 17 16.54 31.69 -9.78
N VAL A 18 16.21 30.81 -10.72
CA VAL A 18 14.84 30.58 -11.19
C VAL A 18 14.17 29.43 -10.43
N LEU A 19 14.97 28.54 -9.83
CA LEU A 19 14.46 27.45 -9.00
C LEU A 19 13.80 27.96 -7.71
N PRO A 20 12.71 27.32 -7.26
CA PRO A 20 12.12 27.61 -5.95
C PRO A 20 13.12 27.41 -4.81
N THR A 21 12.95 28.12 -3.68
CA THR A 21 13.80 27.95 -2.49
C THR A 21 13.54 26.65 -1.73
N ASP A 22 12.33 26.11 -1.85
CA ASP A 22 11.87 24.89 -1.19
C ASP A 22 12.60 23.64 -1.76
N PRO A 23 13.30 22.85 -0.92
CA PRO A 23 14.14 21.75 -1.37
C PRO A 23 13.35 20.62 -2.04
N ASP A 24 12.12 20.35 -1.58
CA ASP A 24 11.28 19.30 -2.16
C ASP A 24 10.82 19.71 -3.56
N LYS A 25 10.47 20.99 -3.74
CA LYS A 25 10.12 21.54 -5.06
C LYS A 25 11.32 21.54 -6.01
N GLN A 26 12.52 21.87 -5.52
CA GLN A 26 13.75 21.75 -6.31
C GLN A 26 13.96 20.32 -6.80
N HIS A 27 13.88 19.34 -5.88
CA HIS A 27 14.06 17.93 -6.21
C HIS A 27 13.04 17.46 -7.25
N GLN A 28 11.75 17.80 -7.08
CA GLN A 28 10.70 17.43 -8.03
C GLN A 28 10.95 18.02 -9.43
N ILE A 29 11.35 19.28 -9.51
CA ILE A 29 11.63 19.94 -10.80
C ILE A 29 12.84 19.32 -11.47
N LEU A 30 13.94 19.11 -10.73
CA LEU A 30 15.15 18.49 -11.26
C LEU A 30 14.88 17.05 -11.74
N THR A 31 14.09 16.29 -10.99
CA THR A 31 13.65 14.95 -11.38
C THR A 31 12.88 14.99 -12.71
N ARG A 32 11.92 15.90 -12.85
CA ARG A 32 11.15 16.07 -14.09
C ARG A 32 12.01 16.51 -15.27
N VAL A 33 12.92 17.46 -15.07
CA VAL A 33 13.84 17.92 -16.12
C VAL A 33 14.75 16.79 -16.57
N GLY A 34 15.32 16.03 -15.63
CA GLY A 34 16.15 14.87 -15.97
C GLY A 34 15.37 13.76 -16.67
N GLN A 35 14.10 13.53 -16.31
CA GLN A 35 13.21 12.63 -17.05
C GLN A 35 12.98 13.09 -18.49
N ASN A 36 12.68 14.38 -18.70
CA ASN A 36 12.46 14.95 -20.04
C ASN A 36 13.71 14.89 -20.92
N LEU A 37 14.90 14.97 -20.32
CA LEU A 37 16.19 14.85 -21.00
C LEU A 37 16.65 13.39 -21.17
N GLY A 38 15.87 12.41 -20.70
CA GLY A 38 16.23 10.98 -20.76
C GLY A 38 17.38 10.58 -19.82
N LEU A 39 17.71 11.42 -18.83
CA LEU A 39 18.74 11.14 -17.83
C LEU A 39 18.22 10.26 -16.69
N PHE A 40 16.91 10.33 -16.41
CA PHE A 40 16.26 9.53 -15.37
C PHE A 40 15.13 8.69 -15.98
N PRO A 41 14.91 7.45 -15.48
CA PRO A 41 13.76 6.67 -15.89
C PRO A 41 12.47 7.39 -15.50
N THR A 42 11.51 7.43 -16.41
CA THR A 42 10.16 7.86 -16.06
C THR A 42 9.56 6.77 -15.16
N PRO A 43 9.05 7.09 -13.96
CA PRO A 43 8.42 6.11 -13.11
C PRO A 43 7.28 5.47 -13.88
N THR A 44 7.36 4.16 -14.05
CA THR A 44 6.25 3.41 -14.62
C THR A 44 5.04 3.67 -13.72
N PRO A 45 3.89 4.09 -14.27
CA PRO A 45 2.70 4.26 -13.45
C PRO A 45 2.49 2.97 -12.67
N HIS A 46 2.31 3.09 -11.35
CA HIS A 46 2.06 1.93 -10.52
C HIS A 46 0.86 1.21 -11.12
N ARG A 47 1.07 -0.04 -11.56
CA ARG A 47 0.00 -0.85 -12.13
C ARG A 47 -1.11 -0.87 -11.10
N GLN A 48 -2.25 -0.26 -11.43
CA GLN A 48 -3.42 -0.35 -10.57
C GLN A 48 -3.72 -1.85 -10.46
N GLN A 49 -3.48 -2.41 -9.28
CA GLN A 49 -3.80 -3.80 -9.03
C GLN A 49 -5.31 -3.92 -9.20
N ALA A 50 -5.77 -4.91 -9.96
CA ALA A 50 -7.18 -5.17 -10.09
C ALA A 50 -7.78 -5.32 -8.69
N ALA A 51 -8.94 -4.71 -8.47
CA ALA A 51 -9.64 -4.83 -7.21
C ALA A 51 -9.87 -6.32 -6.90
N ILE A 52 -9.68 -6.71 -5.64
CA ILE A 52 -9.90 -8.09 -5.21
C ILE A 52 -11.39 -8.41 -5.44
N PRO A 53 -11.71 -9.52 -6.13
CA PRO A 53 -13.09 -9.95 -6.31
C PRO A 53 -13.84 -10.09 -4.98
N MET A 54 -15.11 -9.67 -4.95
CA MET A 54 -15.91 -9.63 -3.72
C MET A 54 -16.14 -11.02 -3.12
N ASP A 55 -16.24 -12.05 -3.97
CA ASP A 55 -16.34 -13.45 -3.56
C ASP A 55 -15.10 -13.92 -2.79
N VAL A 56 -13.91 -13.50 -3.22
CA VAL A 56 -12.65 -13.81 -2.54
C VAL A 56 -12.60 -13.11 -1.18
N ILE A 57 -13.04 -11.84 -1.11
CA ILE A 57 -13.13 -11.11 0.16
C ILE A 57 -14.05 -11.84 1.14
N GLN A 58 -15.23 -12.26 0.67
CA GLN A 58 -16.20 -12.96 1.50
C GLN A 58 -15.65 -14.29 2.02
N LYS A 59 -15.01 -15.09 1.16
CA LYS A 59 -14.35 -16.35 1.56
C LYS A 59 -13.29 -16.14 2.64
N VAL A 60 -12.46 -15.11 2.49
CA VAL A 60 -11.46 -14.76 3.50
C VAL A 60 -12.16 -14.40 4.81
N GLN A 61 -13.16 -13.52 4.79
CA GLN A 61 -13.87 -13.12 6.00
C GLN A 61 -14.53 -14.30 6.72
N ASP A 62 -15.20 -15.17 5.98
CA ASP A 62 -15.89 -16.33 6.54
C ASP A 62 -14.91 -17.34 7.14
N PHE A 63 -13.78 -17.57 6.46
CA PHE A 63 -12.71 -18.42 6.96
C PHE A 63 -12.15 -17.91 8.29
N TYR A 64 -11.85 -16.61 8.38
CA TYR A 64 -11.34 -16.01 9.62
C TYR A 64 -12.39 -15.92 10.74
N LYS A 65 -13.68 -15.91 10.41
CA LYS A 65 -14.79 -15.94 11.39
C LYS A 65 -15.13 -17.36 11.86
N ASN A 66 -14.56 -18.40 11.27
CA ASN A 66 -14.76 -19.78 11.69
C ASN A 66 -14.22 -19.98 13.12
N ASP A 67 -15.03 -20.61 13.98
CA ASP A 67 -14.68 -20.87 15.39
C ASP A 67 -13.47 -21.81 15.54
N ASN A 68 -13.17 -22.61 14.50
CA ASN A 68 -11.96 -23.44 14.45
C ASN A 68 -10.68 -22.65 14.11
N ILE A 69 -10.80 -21.42 13.61
CA ILE A 69 -9.67 -20.56 13.21
C ILE A 69 -9.46 -19.43 14.22
N SER A 70 -10.56 -18.88 14.73
CA SER A 70 -10.54 -17.82 15.72
C SER A 70 -11.70 -17.97 16.68
N TRP A 71 -11.54 -17.55 17.93
CA TRP A 71 -12.63 -17.56 18.91
C TRP A 71 -13.08 -16.15 19.24
N GLN A 72 -14.38 -15.98 19.49
CA GLN A 72 -14.95 -14.68 19.83
C GLN A 72 -14.56 -14.27 21.25
N ALA A 73 -14.13 -13.03 21.42
CA ALA A 73 -13.97 -12.46 22.75
C ALA A 73 -15.34 -12.44 23.45
N PRO A 74 -15.43 -12.68 24.77
CA PRO A 74 -16.72 -12.73 25.46
C PRO A 74 -17.19 -11.36 25.98
N GLY A 75 -16.32 -10.33 25.98
CA GLY A 75 -16.58 -9.09 26.70
C GLY A 75 -17.39 -8.04 25.92
N LYS A 76 -18.18 -7.26 26.67
CA LYS A 76 -18.90 -6.07 26.14
C LYS A 76 -17.97 -4.95 25.64
N ARG A 77 -16.73 -4.91 26.14
CA ARG A 77 -15.68 -3.97 25.70
C ARG A 77 -14.92 -4.48 24.47
N ASP A 78 -15.21 -5.70 24.03
CA ASP A 78 -14.52 -6.34 22.93
C ASP A 78 -15.22 -6.13 21.60
N TYR A 79 -16.02 -5.07 21.48
CA TYR A 79 -16.58 -4.63 20.21
C TYR A 79 -15.75 -3.49 19.61
N VAL A 80 -15.55 -3.52 18.30
CA VAL A 80 -15.00 -2.42 17.50
C VAL A 80 -16.11 -1.87 16.62
N THR A 81 -16.28 -0.54 16.61
CA THR A 81 -17.24 0.11 15.72
C THR A 81 -16.51 0.58 14.47
N VAL A 82 -16.94 0.09 13.31
CA VAL A 82 -16.41 0.47 11.99
C VAL A 82 -17.51 1.18 11.21
N ARG A 83 -17.13 2.15 10.37
CA ARG A 83 -18.06 2.82 9.48
C ARG A 83 -17.94 2.21 8.08
N GLU A 84 -18.97 1.52 7.64
CA GLU A 84 -19.06 0.92 6.31
C GLU A 84 -20.26 1.52 5.58
N ASN A 85 -20.05 1.99 4.34
CA ASN A 85 -21.09 2.57 3.50
C ASN A 85 -21.96 3.63 4.22
N GLY A 86 -21.30 4.46 5.04
CA GLY A 86 -21.95 5.52 5.82
C GLY A 86 -22.58 5.07 7.15
N THR A 87 -22.78 3.77 7.35
CA THR A 87 -23.43 3.17 8.52
C THR A 87 -22.41 2.69 9.56
N ARG A 88 -22.74 2.79 10.85
CA ARG A 88 -21.90 2.27 11.95
C ARG A 88 -22.26 0.81 12.23
N ILE A 89 -21.31 -0.08 12.05
CA ILE A 89 -21.44 -1.51 12.31
C ILE A 89 -20.52 -1.87 13.49
N LYS A 90 -21.01 -2.71 14.40
CA LYS A 90 -20.22 -3.23 15.52
C LYS A 90 -19.74 -4.64 15.19
N TYR A 91 -18.44 -4.83 15.22
CA TYR A 91 -17.79 -6.14 15.07
C TYR A 91 -17.25 -6.61 16.41
N GLN A 92 -17.49 -7.88 16.75
CA GLN A 92 -16.89 -8.48 17.93
C GLN A 92 -15.44 -8.87 17.63
N LYS A 93 -14.51 -8.46 18.48
CA LYS A 93 -13.11 -8.86 18.38
C LYS A 93 -13.01 -10.37 18.49
N ARG A 94 -12.12 -10.93 17.69
CA ARG A 94 -11.82 -12.36 17.67
C ARG A 94 -10.33 -12.57 17.90
N PHE A 95 -9.99 -13.66 18.56
CA PHE A 95 -8.61 -14.07 18.80
C PHE A 95 -8.29 -15.25 17.88
N LEU A 96 -7.24 -15.13 17.06
CA LEU A 96 -6.78 -16.24 16.24
C LEU A 96 -6.24 -17.36 17.13
N LEU A 97 -6.58 -18.61 16.79
CA LEU A 97 -6.08 -19.80 17.47
C LEU A 97 -4.66 -20.16 17.02
N PHE A 98 -4.29 -19.78 15.80
CA PHE A 98 -2.99 -20.04 15.19
C PHE A 98 -2.27 -18.74 14.83
N ASN A 99 -0.98 -18.86 14.49
CA ASN A 99 -0.27 -17.70 14.00
C ASN A 99 -0.80 -17.30 12.60
N ILE A 100 -0.66 -16.02 12.23
CA ILE A 100 -1.25 -15.50 10.99
C ILE A 100 -0.73 -16.23 9.73
N ARG A 101 0.52 -16.71 9.74
CA ARG A 101 1.10 -17.43 8.60
C ARG A 101 0.51 -18.82 8.45
N GLU A 102 0.29 -19.52 9.54
CA GLU A 102 -0.37 -20.83 9.59
C GLU A 102 -1.81 -20.71 9.10
N VAL A 103 -2.54 -19.71 9.61
CA VAL A 103 -3.93 -19.44 9.16
C VAL A 103 -3.97 -19.16 7.66
N HIS A 104 -3.03 -18.38 7.13
CA HIS A 104 -2.93 -18.13 5.68
C HIS A 104 -2.63 -19.40 4.88
N GLN A 105 -1.74 -20.25 5.38
CA GLN A 105 -1.46 -21.53 4.74
C GLN A 105 -2.68 -22.45 4.74
N LEU A 106 -3.41 -22.54 5.86
CA LEU A 106 -4.67 -23.29 5.97
C LEU A 106 -5.71 -22.74 4.98
N PHE A 107 -5.83 -21.42 4.84
CA PHE A 107 -6.74 -20.82 3.87
C PHE A 107 -6.45 -21.25 2.44
N ILE A 108 -5.17 -21.25 2.03
CA ILE A 108 -4.75 -21.66 0.69
C ILE A 108 -5.00 -23.17 0.49
N GLN A 109 -4.75 -23.99 1.51
CA GLN A 109 -5.03 -25.43 1.46
C GLN A 109 -6.52 -25.71 1.25
N ASP A 110 -7.39 -25.03 2.02
CA ASP A 110 -8.85 -25.20 1.93
C ASP A 110 -9.44 -24.60 0.64
N ASN A 111 -8.75 -23.63 0.03
CA ASN A 111 -9.23 -22.91 -1.16
C ASN A 111 -8.22 -23.01 -2.31
N SER A 112 -7.92 -24.24 -2.74
CA SER A 112 -7.08 -24.49 -3.91
C SER A 112 -7.58 -23.70 -5.14
N GLY A 113 -6.71 -22.86 -5.70
CA GLY A 113 -7.02 -22.00 -6.85
C GLY A 113 -7.13 -20.49 -6.53
N ILE A 114 -7.21 -20.09 -5.25
CA ILE A 114 -7.18 -18.68 -4.86
C ILE A 114 -5.74 -18.28 -4.49
N ASN A 115 -5.11 -17.46 -5.35
CA ASN A 115 -3.76 -16.94 -5.11
C ASN A 115 -3.82 -15.58 -4.39
N ILE A 116 -3.78 -15.61 -3.06
CA ILE A 116 -3.65 -14.41 -2.23
C ILE A 116 -2.27 -14.40 -1.56
N LEU A 117 -1.52 -13.31 -1.74
CA LEU A 117 -0.22 -13.14 -1.11
C LEU A 117 -0.37 -12.60 0.32
N PHE A 118 0.44 -13.14 1.22
CA PHE A 118 0.57 -12.58 2.56
C PHE A 118 1.40 -11.30 2.53
N ASN A 119 0.84 -10.20 3.02
CA ASN A 119 1.58 -8.94 3.19
C ASN A 119 1.57 -8.51 4.67
N ARG A 120 2.77 -8.20 5.19
CA ARG A 120 3.01 -7.74 6.57
C ARG A 120 2.21 -6.49 6.96
N TYR A 121 1.82 -5.67 5.98
CA TYR A 121 1.16 -4.38 6.21
C TYR A 121 -0.37 -4.40 6.04
N ASN A 122 -0.96 -5.52 5.61
CA ASN A 122 -2.40 -5.65 5.49
C ASN A 122 -2.98 -6.21 6.79
N LEU A 123 -3.32 -5.30 7.71
CA LEU A 123 -4.19 -5.61 8.83
C LEU A 123 -5.52 -6.12 8.26
N ILE A 124 -5.77 -7.43 8.32
CA ILE A 124 -7.10 -7.97 8.08
C ILE A 124 -7.96 -7.44 9.23
N ARG A 125 -8.77 -6.42 8.93
CA ARG A 125 -9.79 -5.93 9.85
C ARG A 125 -10.94 -6.92 9.78
N ILE A 126 -10.91 -7.89 10.69
CA ILE A 126 -11.99 -8.85 10.95
C ILE A 126 -12.84 -8.29 12.10
#